data_AF-A0A7X9PG57-F1
#
_entry.id   AF-A0A7X9PG57-F1
#
_cell.length_a   1.000
_cell.length_b   1.000
_cell.length_c   1.000
_cell.angle_alpha   90.00
_cell.angle_beta   90.00
_cell.angle_gamma   90.00
#
_symmetry.space_group_name_H-M   'P 1'
#
loop_
_entity.id
_entity.type
_entity.pdbx_description
1 polymer ?
#
loop_
_entity_poly.entity_id
_entity_poly.type
_entity_poly.pdbx_seq_one_letter_code
_entity_poly.pdbx_strand_id
1 'polypeptide(L)'
;MLLKHQEQLKLFINYARENHIQLIAVVFPVLEDIEISNSIYVNDIVNYFEVHKITTINVSRLVKNIPLQERIINKNDGHPSKSVHASVAHEVLRKIRFNGNNE
;
A
#
# COMPACT_ATOMS: atom_id res chain seq x y z
N MET A 1 17.91 -1.87 -9.12
CA MET A 1 16.49 -1.69 -9.51
C MET A 1 15.70 -1.00 -8.40
N LEU A 2 15.77 -1.47 -7.15
CA LEU A 2 15.12 -0.87 -5.98
C LEU A 2 15.50 0.59 -5.72
N LEU A 3 16.80 0.94 -5.68
CA LEU A 3 17.26 2.31 -5.43
C LEU A 3 16.71 3.32 -6.45
N LYS A 4 16.77 2.99 -7.75
CA LYS A 4 16.17 3.81 -8.81
C LYS A 4 14.67 3.98 -8.63
N HIS A 5 13.96 2.94 -8.18
CA HIS A 5 12.54 3.05 -7.91
C HIS A 5 12.27 3.97 -6.70
N GLN A 6 13.04 3.85 -5.63
CA GLN A 6 12.97 4.74 -4.47
C GLN A 6 13.25 6.21 -4.83
N GLU A 7 14.21 6.47 -5.72
CA GLU A 7 14.44 7.82 -6.26
C GLU A 7 13.20 8.38 -6.97
N GLN A 8 12.47 7.56 -7.72
CA GLN A 8 11.20 7.96 -8.34
C GLN A 8 10.11 8.20 -7.29
N LEU A 9 10.00 7.34 -6.26
CA LEU A 9 9.05 7.52 -5.17
C LEU A 9 9.30 8.83 -4.40
N LYS A 10 10.58 9.21 -4.25
CA LYS A 10 10.96 10.49 -3.62
C LYS A 10 10.39 11.70 -4.34
N LEU A 11 10.22 11.64 -5.67
CA LEU A 11 9.62 12.74 -6.44
C LEU A 11 8.19 13.01 -6.00
N PHE A 12 7.38 11.97 -5.79
CA PHE A 12 6.01 12.11 -5.28
C PHE A 12 5.99 12.63 -3.84
N ILE A 13 6.91 12.15 -3.00
CA ILE A 13 7.03 12.61 -1.60
C ILE A 13 7.37 14.10 -1.55
N ASN A 14 8.36 14.54 -2.33
CA ASN A 14 8.77 15.93 -2.39
C ASN A 14 7.65 16.82 -2.91
N TYR A 15 7.03 16.44 -4.04
CA TYR A 15 5.92 17.17 -4.62
C TYR A 15 4.76 17.32 -3.63
N ALA A 16 4.38 16.25 -2.93
CA ALA A 16 3.31 16.31 -1.95
C ALA A 16 3.64 17.26 -0.79
N ARG A 17 4.88 17.25 -0.29
CA ARG A 17 5.32 18.15 0.79
C ARG A 17 5.34 19.61 0.35
N GLU A 18 5.90 19.89 -0.83
CA GLU A 18 5.98 21.24 -1.40
C GLU A 18 4.59 21.86 -1.62
N ASN A 19 3.59 21.03 -1.91
CA ASN A 19 2.23 21.48 -2.19
C ASN A 19 1.26 21.26 -1.02
N HIS A 20 1.76 20.91 0.17
CA HIS A 20 0.95 20.63 1.36
C HIS A 20 -0.15 19.57 1.13
N ILE A 21 0.12 18.58 0.28
CA ILE A 21 -0.78 17.48 -0.05
C ILE A 21 -0.55 16.33 0.92
N GLN A 22 -1.63 15.81 1.51
CA GLN A 22 -1.57 14.57 2.28
C GLN A 22 -1.34 13.37 1.33
N LEU A 23 -0.13 12.82 1.33
CA LEU A 23 0.19 11.59 0.62
C LEU A 23 -0.07 10.35 1.49
N ILE A 24 -0.90 9.44 1.00
CA ILE A 24 -1.12 8.11 1.57
C ILE A 24 -0.66 7.07 0.54
N ALA A 25 0.34 6.26 0.88
CA ALA A 25 0.85 5.21 0.02
C ALA A 25 0.11 3.89 0.28
N VAL A 26 -0.56 3.35 -0.74
CA VAL A 26 -1.18 2.00 -0.68
C VAL A 26 -0.27 1.03 -1.42
N VAL A 27 0.35 0.11 -0.69
CA VAL A 27 1.33 -0.84 -1.24
C VAL A 27 0.71 -2.22 -1.35
N PHE A 28 0.51 -2.68 -2.60
CA PHE A 28 -0.02 -3.99 -2.90
C PHE A 28 1.10 -5.03 -3.05
N PRO A 29 0.97 -6.24 -2.48
CA PRO A 29 1.76 -7.38 -2.89
C PRO A 29 1.22 -7.97 -4.21
N VAL A 30 1.99 -8.89 -4.78
CA VAL A 30 1.43 -9.94 -5.64
C VAL A 30 0.54 -10.82 -4.75
N LEU A 31 -0.76 -10.83 -5.02
CA LEU A 31 -1.76 -11.44 -4.13
C LEU A 31 -1.77 -12.96 -4.18
N GLU A 32 -1.25 -13.53 -5.27
CA GLU A 32 -1.04 -14.96 -5.46
C GLU A 32 0.02 -15.51 -4.52
N ASP A 33 1.07 -14.74 -4.26
CA ASP A 33 2.17 -15.11 -3.36
C ASP A 33 2.64 -13.91 -2.53
N ILE A 34 1.90 -13.67 -1.45
CA ILE A 34 2.15 -12.55 -0.54
C ILE A 34 3.52 -12.68 0.15
N GLU A 35 3.95 -13.88 0.54
CA GLU A 35 5.18 -14.05 1.30
C GLU A 35 6.41 -13.77 0.44
N ILE A 36 6.45 -14.30 -0.79
CA ILE A 36 7.51 -13.98 -1.74
C ILE A 36 7.46 -12.49 -2.09
N SER A 37 6.29 -11.94 -2.38
CA SER A 37 6.15 -10.52 -2.70
C SER A 37 6.63 -9.61 -1.55
N ASN A 38 6.35 -10.00 -0.30
CA ASN A 38 6.82 -9.30 0.88
C ASN A 38 8.32 -9.28 0.99
N SER A 39 8.95 -10.45 0.87
CA SER A 39 10.40 -10.59 1.03
C SER A 39 11.21 -9.90 -0.05
N ILE A 40 10.70 -9.86 -1.30
CA ILE A 40 11.45 -9.30 -2.43
C ILE A 40 11.17 -7.80 -2.64
N TYR A 41 9.94 -7.32 -2.36
CA TYR A 41 9.54 -5.98 -2.75
C TYR A 41 8.78 -5.20 -1.66
N VAL A 42 7.68 -5.73 -1.12
CA VAL A 42 6.74 -4.90 -0.33
C VAL A 42 7.38 -4.38 0.95
N ASN A 43 8.19 -5.19 1.64
CA ASN A 43 8.80 -4.76 2.90
C ASN A 43 9.76 -3.57 2.70
N ASP A 44 10.56 -3.59 1.64
CA ASP A 44 11.50 -2.50 1.34
C ASP A 44 10.77 -1.20 0.99
N ILE A 45 9.67 -1.28 0.24
CA ILE A 45 8.88 -0.11 -0.15
C ILE A 45 8.08 0.45 1.02
N VAL A 46 7.47 -0.41 1.84
CA VAL A 46 6.77 0.00 3.05
C VAL A 46 7.74 0.68 4.03
N ASN A 47 8.89 0.05 4.29
CA ASN A 47 9.92 0.63 5.15
C ASN A 47 10.42 1.96 4.61
N TYR A 48 10.63 2.07 3.28
CA TYR A 48 11.02 3.32 2.65
C TYR A 48 10.02 4.45 2.92
N PHE A 49 8.72 4.21 2.74
CA PHE A 49 7.69 5.22 3.01
C PHE A 49 7.58 5.55 4.51
N GLU A 50 7.67 4.55 5.39
CA GLU A 50 7.64 4.74 6.85
C GLU A 50 8.83 5.60 7.34
N VAL A 51 10.06 5.35 6.86
CA VAL A 51 11.24 6.18 7.14
C VAL A 51 11.03 7.63 6.69
N HIS A 52 10.32 7.84 5.58
CA HIS A 52 9.97 9.16 5.08
C HIS A 52 8.69 9.75 5.71
N LYS A 53 8.18 9.13 6.78
CA LYS A 53 6.99 9.59 7.52
C LYS A 53 5.74 9.71 6.63
N ILE A 54 5.62 8.87 5.61
CA ILE A 54 4.43 8.79 4.77
C ILE A 54 3.44 7.80 5.40
N THR A 55 2.18 8.20 5.46
CA THR A 55 1.11 7.30 5.91
C THR A 55 1.01 6.14 4.92
N THR A 56 1.28 4.93 5.38
CA THR A 56 1.40 3.75 4.52
C THR A 56 0.37 2.70 4.88
N ILE A 57 -0.31 2.17 3.88
CA ILE A 57 -1.23 1.03 3.96
C ILE A 57 -0.53 -0.16 3.32
N ASN A 58 -0.07 -1.09 4.14
CA ASN A 58 0.48 -2.36 3.68
C ASN A 58 -0.67 -3.34 3.45
N VAL A 59 -1.03 -3.57 2.17
CA VAL A 59 -2.16 -4.43 1.82
C VAL A 59 -1.91 -5.89 2.19
N SER A 60 -0.66 -6.37 2.17
CA SER A 60 -0.31 -7.71 2.63
C SER A 60 -0.82 -7.98 4.04
N ARG A 61 -0.71 -7.00 4.94
CA ARG A 61 -1.21 -7.11 6.32
C ARG A 61 -2.74 -7.12 6.40
N LEU A 62 -3.42 -6.38 5.52
CA LEU A 62 -4.88 -6.33 5.48
C LEU A 62 -5.48 -7.66 5.00
N VAL A 63 -4.82 -8.32 4.05
CA VAL A 63 -5.38 -9.50 3.37
C VAL A 63 -4.76 -10.83 3.81
N LYS A 64 -3.83 -10.84 4.77
CA LYS A 64 -3.10 -12.06 5.19
C LYS A 64 -3.98 -13.25 5.56
N ASN A 65 -5.18 -12.98 6.07
CA ASN A 65 -6.13 -14.01 6.53
C ASN A 65 -7.22 -14.31 5.50
N ILE A 66 -7.18 -13.67 4.32
CA ILE A 66 -8.15 -13.90 3.25
C ILE A 66 -7.59 -15.04 2.37
N PRO A 67 -8.36 -16.12 2.11
CA PRO A 67 -7.94 -17.19 1.21
C PRO A 67 -7.61 -16.67 -0.19
N LEU A 68 -6.68 -17.33 -0.92
CA LEU A 68 -6.28 -16.91 -2.26
C LEU A 68 -7.48 -16.68 -3.20
N GLN A 69 -8.43 -17.61 -3.20
CA GLN A 69 -9.61 -17.59 -4.07
C GLN A 69 -10.52 -16.38 -3.80
N GLU A 70 -10.43 -15.79 -2.61
CA GLU A 70 -11.20 -14.59 -2.21
C GLU A 70 -10.36 -13.31 -2.31
N ARG A 71 -9.04 -13.41 -2.45
CA ARG A 71 -8.12 -12.26 -2.59
C ARG A 71 -8.07 -11.71 -4.00
N ILE A 72 -8.11 -12.58 -5.01
CA ILE A 72 -8.02 -12.20 -6.42
C ILE A 72 -9.35 -12.42 -7.15
N ILE A 73 -9.51 -11.83 -8.33
CA ILE A 73 -10.73 -11.97 -9.13
C ILE A 73 -10.91 -13.44 -9.57
N ASN A 74 -9.87 -14.05 -10.14
CA ASN A 74 -9.81 -15.48 -10.46
C ASN A 74 -8.38 -15.89 -10.88
N LYS A 75 -8.16 -17.17 -11.22
CA LYS A 75 -6.85 -17.70 -11.62
C LYS A 75 -6.24 -17.08 -12.90
N ASN A 76 -7.06 -16.45 -13.75
CA ASN A 76 -6.61 -15.78 -14.98
C ASN A 76 -6.49 -14.26 -14.78
N ASP A 77 -6.87 -13.77 -13.59
CA ASP A 77 -6.90 -12.36 -13.24
C ASP A 77 -6.46 -12.15 -11.78
N GLY A 78 -5.16 -11.89 -11.63
CA GLY A 78 -4.48 -11.65 -10.35
C GLY A 78 -4.84 -10.33 -9.67
N HIS A 79 -5.71 -9.51 -10.26
CA HIS A 79 -6.12 -8.26 -9.63
C HIS A 79 -6.90 -8.49 -8.33
N PRO A 80 -6.87 -7.53 -7.40
CA PRO A 80 -7.60 -7.63 -6.15
C PRO A 80 -9.10 -7.84 -6.37
N SER A 81 -9.69 -8.73 -5.58
CA SER A 81 -11.12 -8.95 -5.59
C SER A 81 -11.89 -7.74 -5.05
N LYS A 82 -13.22 -7.75 -5.25
CA LYS A 82 -14.12 -6.73 -4.67
C LYS A 82 -13.98 -6.62 -3.14
N SER A 83 -13.79 -7.74 -2.43
CA SER A 83 -13.66 -7.72 -0.97
C SER A 83 -12.34 -7.08 -0.53
N VAL A 84 -11.24 -7.34 -1.26
CA VAL A 84 -9.96 -6.65 -1.00
C VAL A 84 -10.07 -5.16 -1.25
N HIS A 85 -10.70 -4.73 -2.36
CA HIS A 85 -10.94 -3.31 -2.61
C HIS A 85 -11.77 -2.63 -1.50
N ALA A 86 -12.80 -3.32 -0.99
CA ALA A 86 -13.59 -2.80 0.12
C ALA A 86 -12.75 -2.62 1.40
N SER A 87 -11.90 -3.59 1.75
CA SER A 87 -10.98 -3.50 2.88
C SER A 87 -9.98 -2.34 2.74
N VAL A 88 -9.42 -2.16 1.55
CA VAL A 88 -8.49 -1.03 1.26
C VAL A 88 -9.23 0.31 1.36
N ALA A 89 -10.43 0.43 0.78
CA ALA A 89 -11.22 1.65 0.84
C ALA A 89 -11.57 2.04 2.29
N HIS A 90 -11.97 1.06 3.11
CA HIS A 90 -12.24 1.28 4.53
C HIS A 90 -10.98 1.80 5.26
N GLU A 91 -9.83 1.20 4.98
CA GLU A 91 -8.56 1.60 5.58
C GLU A 91 -8.13 3.01 5.16
N VAL A 92 -8.27 3.37 3.88
CA VAL A 92 -8.00 4.71 3.37
C VAL A 92 -8.87 5.75 4.08
N LEU A 93 -10.19 5.51 4.16
CA LEU A 93 -11.12 6.43 4.85
C LEU A 93 -10.76 6.60 6.32
N ARG A 94 -10.37 5.52 7.00
CA ARG A 94 -9.92 5.57 8.40
C ARG A 94 -8.70 6.46 8.57
N LYS A 95 -7.71 6.36 7.68
CA LYS A 95 -6.47 7.16 7.71
C LYS A 95 -6.71 8.64 7.39
N ILE A 96 -7.63 8.93 6.46
CA ILE A 96 -8.05 10.31 6.18
C ILE A 96 -8.70 10.93 7.43
N ARG A 97 -9.65 10.22 8.06
CA ARG A 97 -10.38 10.72 9.24
C ARG A 97 -9.50 10.88 10.49
N PHE A 98 -8.57 9.96 10.74
CA PHE A 98 -7.69 10.03 11.90
C PHE A 98 -6.76 11.26 11.89
N ASN A 99 -6.39 11.73 10.70
CA ASN A 99 -5.55 12.92 10.57
C ASN A 99 -6.33 14.25 10.65
N GLY A 100 -7.66 14.22 10.46
CA GLY A 100 -8.52 15.41 10.56
C GLY A 100 -9.03 15.73 11.98
N ASN A 101 -8.71 14.90 12.97
CA ASN A 101 -9.15 15.07 14.37
C ASN A 101 -8.03 15.57 15.30
N ASN A 102 -6.91 16.03 14.74
CA ASN A 102 -5.77 16.58 15.51
C ASN A 102 -5.72 18.12 15.45
N GLU A 103 -6.85 18.78 15.19
CA GLU A 103 -7.03 20.23 15.27
C GLU A 103 -7.85 20.61 16.52
#